data_AF-A0A429QTT0-F1
#
_entry.id   AF-A0A429QTT0-F1
#
_cell.length_a   1.000
_cell.length_b   1.000
_cell.length_c   1.000
_cell.angle_alpha   90.00
_cell.angle_beta   90.00
_cell.angle_gamma   90.00
#
_symmetry.space_group_name_H-M   'P 1'
#
loop_
_entity.id
_entity.type
_entity.pdbx_description
1 polymer ?
#
loop_
_entity_poly.entity_id
_entity_poly.type
_entity_poly.pdbx_seq_one_letter_code
_entity_poly.pdbx_strand_id
1 'polypeptide(L)'
;MREPALALPQRAAIERMARREAAAQLLPSPDATVVTVDVRECPTCGGGEEAVRASPLAVQPGLAVFGDVPDPAAEEGPVVTVLGCEILTPRALLPAIVLRHHDGSPAVWRTRAVAWAQSANPGVDRHSDVEQLIVELADEEAESDASLVPGGGHRLPPRTSPRALVLPASTRLNPAAVGLRESVPPAARFLSPHLDGPQAQLYEKAYRGSLLRTVAAHL
;
A
#
# COMPACT_ATOMS: atom_id res chain seq x y z
N MET A 1 5.81 -34.20 5.90
CA MET A 1 4.77 -33.22 6.27
C MET A 1 4.38 -32.48 5.00
N ARG A 2 3.08 -32.38 4.68
CA ARG A 2 2.61 -31.58 3.53
C ARG A 2 2.72 -30.10 3.91
N GLU A 3 3.29 -29.27 3.05
CA GLU A 3 3.23 -27.81 3.24
C GLU A 3 1.75 -27.39 3.32
N PRO A 4 1.35 -26.56 4.30
CA PRO A 4 -0.01 -26.01 4.33
C PRO A 4 -0.29 -25.25 3.02
N ALA A 5 -1.36 -25.63 2.34
CA ALA A 5 -1.76 -25.02 1.07
C ALA A 5 -2.72 -23.85 1.33
N LEU A 6 -2.52 -22.74 0.62
CA LEU A 6 -3.48 -21.64 0.60
C LEU A 6 -4.78 -22.09 -0.05
N ALA A 7 -5.91 -21.73 0.54
CA ALA A 7 -7.20 -21.91 -0.13
C ALA A 7 -7.29 -21.03 -1.39
N LEU A 8 -8.11 -21.48 -2.35
CA LEU A 8 -8.15 -20.91 -3.71
C LEU A 8 -8.53 -19.43 -3.74
N PRO A 9 -9.56 -18.95 -2.99
CA PRO A 9 -9.93 -17.53 -2.99
C PRO A 9 -8.80 -16.60 -2.54
N GLN A 10 -8.10 -16.96 -1.47
CA GLN A 10 -7.00 -16.21 -0.87
C GLN A 10 -5.82 -16.15 -1.84
N ARG A 11 -5.47 -17.29 -2.45
CA ARG A 11 -4.42 -17.34 -3.47
C ARG A 11 -4.76 -16.44 -4.65
N ALA A 12 -6.00 -16.49 -5.16
CA ALA A 12 -6.43 -15.66 -6.27
C ALA A 12 -6.39 -14.16 -5.91
N ALA A 13 -6.81 -13.79 -4.69
CA ALA A 13 -6.73 -12.42 -4.18
C ALA A 13 -5.27 -11.93 -4.09
N ILE A 14 -4.37 -12.72 -3.52
CA ILE A 14 -2.93 -12.43 -3.44
C ILE A 14 -2.32 -12.25 -4.84
N GLU A 15 -2.68 -13.12 -5.78
CA GLU A 15 -2.22 -13.01 -7.17
C GLU A 15 -2.75 -11.73 -7.85
N ARG A 16 -4.00 -11.31 -7.58
CA ARG A 16 -4.55 -10.03 -8.07
C ARG A 16 -3.76 -8.83 -7.53
N MET A 17 -3.55 -8.76 -6.21
CA MET A 17 -2.78 -7.68 -5.58
C MET A 17 -1.35 -7.60 -6.13
N ALA A 18 -0.70 -8.74 -6.35
CA ALA A 18 0.64 -8.80 -6.93
C ALA A 18 0.67 -8.28 -8.38
N ARG A 19 -0.36 -8.61 -9.18
CA ARG A 19 -0.48 -8.08 -10.54
C ARG A 19 -0.69 -6.57 -10.56
N ARG A 20 -1.49 -6.03 -9.64
CA ARG A 20 -1.71 -4.58 -9.50
C ARG A 20 -0.44 -3.85 -9.11
N GLU A 21 0.32 -4.37 -8.15
CA GLU A 21 1.60 -3.77 -7.81
C GLU A 21 2.56 -3.83 -9.00
N ALA A 22 2.66 -4.95 -9.72
CA ALA A 22 3.48 -5.01 -10.93
C ALA A 22 3.07 -3.95 -11.97
N ALA A 23 1.77 -3.80 -12.23
CA ALA A 23 1.26 -2.81 -13.18
C ALA A 23 1.52 -1.36 -12.72
N ALA A 24 1.29 -1.07 -11.43
CA ALA A 24 1.61 0.21 -10.81
C ALA A 24 3.10 0.57 -10.94
N GLN A 25 3.97 -0.42 -10.79
CA GLN A 25 5.42 -0.28 -10.94
C GLN A 25 5.84 -0.04 -12.39
N LEU A 26 4.95 -0.16 -13.38
CA LEU A 26 5.21 0.15 -14.80
C LEU A 26 4.67 1.52 -15.23
N LEU A 27 3.96 2.24 -14.35
CA LEU A 27 3.49 3.59 -14.64
C LEU A 27 4.66 4.53 -15.01
N PRO A 28 4.45 5.52 -15.89
CA PRO A 28 5.48 6.49 -16.23
C PRO A 28 5.88 7.30 -15.00
N SER A 29 7.17 7.51 -14.79
CA SER A 29 7.66 8.39 -13.73
C SER A 29 7.64 9.83 -14.24
N PRO A 30 6.94 10.77 -13.58
CA PRO A 30 7.07 12.18 -13.92
C PRO A 30 8.41 12.76 -13.45
N ASP A 31 8.77 13.91 -14.00
CA ASP A 31 10.04 14.61 -13.69
C ASP A 31 10.08 15.15 -12.25
N ALA A 32 8.95 15.67 -11.75
CA ALA A 32 8.80 16.09 -10.35
C ALA A 32 7.31 16.14 -9.95
N THR A 33 6.97 15.62 -8.76
CA THR A 33 5.64 15.77 -8.17
C THR A 33 5.75 15.73 -6.65
N VAL A 34 5.02 16.63 -5.99
CA VAL A 34 4.83 16.60 -4.53
C VAL A 34 3.56 15.81 -4.22
N VAL A 35 3.64 14.89 -3.26
CA VAL A 35 2.49 14.19 -2.67
C VAL A 35 2.33 14.74 -1.25
N THR A 36 1.11 14.80 -0.73
CA THR A 36 0.88 15.08 0.69
C THR A 36 0.76 13.75 1.41
N VAL A 37 1.44 13.59 2.54
CA VAL A 37 1.41 12.34 3.31
C VAL A 37 0.77 12.57 4.66
N ASP A 38 -0.41 11.97 4.84
CA ASP A 38 -1.15 11.95 6.11
C ASP A 38 -0.66 10.76 6.94
N VAL A 39 -0.02 11.02 8.08
CA VAL A 39 0.57 9.97 8.92
C VAL A 39 -0.37 9.61 10.06
N ARG A 40 -0.76 8.34 10.13
CA ARG A 40 -1.54 7.78 11.22
C ARG A 40 -0.65 6.99 12.17
N GLU A 41 -1.00 6.99 13.45
CA GLU A 41 -0.32 6.14 14.43
C GLU A 41 -0.60 4.66 14.13
N CYS A 42 0.46 3.85 14.15
CA CYS A 42 0.32 2.40 13.99
C CYS A 42 -0.28 1.78 15.27
N PRO A 43 -1.43 1.09 15.19
CA PRO A 43 -2.05 0.47 16.37
C PRO A 43 -1.23 -0.71 16.95
N THR A 44 -0.25 -1.22 16.21
CA THR A 44 0.58 -2.36 16.64
C THR A 44 1.82 -1.92 17.42
N CYS A 45 2.51 -0.86 17.00
CA CYS A 45 3.78 -0.43 17.60
C CYS A 45 3.80 1.00 18.13
N GLY A 46 2.71 1.77 17.97
CA GLY A 46 2.65 3.18 18.36
C GLY A 46 3.47 4.12 17.47
N GLY A 47 3.99 3.63 16.34
CA GLY A 47 4.75 4.45 15.41
C GLY A 47 3.89 5.52 14.76
N GLY A 48 4.14 6.79 15.11
CA GLY A 48 3.46 7.97 14.56
C GLY A 48 4.39 8.86 13.72
N GLU A 49 4.01 10.12 13.57
CA GLU A 49 4.74 11.10 12.76
C GLU A 49 6.20 11.32 13.22
N GLU A 50 6.45 11.25 14.52
CA GLU A 50 7.81 11.37 15.08
C GLU A 50 8.76 10.30 14.50
N ALA A 51 8.28 9.07 14.32
CA ALA A 51 9.09 7.99 13.75
C ALA A 51 9.40 8.24 12.28
N VAL A 52 8.45 8.83 11.53
CA VAL A 52 8.66 9.21 10.14
C VAL A 52 9.70 10.32 10.05
N ARG A 53 9.61 11.36 10.89
CA ARG A 53 10.58 12.46 10.96
C ARG A 53 11.98 11.99 11.38
N ALA A 54 12.06 10.96 12.23
CA ALA A 54 13.31 10.39 12.70
C ALA A 54 14.03 9.51 11.65
N SER A 55 13.35 9.09 10.58
CA SER A 55 13.95 8.27 9.52
C SER A 55 13.89 8.96 8.16
N PRO A 56 15.04 9.34 7.56
CA PRO A 56 15.06 9.96 6.23
C PRO A 56 14.58 9.01 5.11
N LEU A 57 14.35 7.73 5.43
CA LEU A 57 13.90 6.71 4.50
C LEU A 57 12.39 6.41 4.60
N ALA A 58 11.69 6.88 5.65
CA ALA A 58 10.26 6.61 5.87
C ALA A 58 9.40 7.08 4.68
N VAL A 59 9.61 8.32 4.27
CA VAL A 59 9.03 8.89 3.06
C VAL A 59 10.06 9.86 2.50
N GLN A 60 10.59 9.61 1.29
CA GLN A 60 11.73 10.39 0.81
C GLN A 60 11.38 11.89 0.60
N PRO A 61 12.26 12.83 0.99
CA PRO A 61 12.04 14.27 0.83
C PRO A 61 11.87 14.72 -0.63
N GLY A 62 11.01 15.72 -0.87
CA GLY A 62 10.63 16.22 -2.20
C GLY A 62 9.32 15.63 -2.74
N LEU A 63 8.79 14.61 -2.05
CA LEU A 63 7.55 13.90 -2.36
C LEU A 63 6.49 14.00 -1.25
N ALA A 64 6.75 14.65 -0.10
CA ALA A 64 5.85 14.62 1.06
C ALA A 64 5.79 15.94 1.84
N VAL A 65 4.57 16.48 2.03
CA VAL A 65 4.25 17.41 3.12
C VAL A 65 3.57 16.61 4.24
N PHE A 66 4.07 16.71 5.47
CA PHE A 66 3.48 16.07 6.65
C PHE A 66 2.61 17.08 7.39
N GLY A 67 1.35 16.72 7.65
CA GLY A 67 0.44 17.52 8.47
C GLY A 67 -0.93 16.88 8.60
N ASP A 68 -1.69 17.34 9.59
CA ASP A 68 -3.11 17.03 9.74
C ASP A 68 -3.86 17.66 8.56
N VAL A 69 -4.20 16.87 7.53
CA VAL A 69 -4.94 17.36 6.37
C VAL A 69 -6.40 17.59 6.77
N PRO A 70 -6.89 18.84 6.87
CA PRO A 70 -8.22 19.12 7.41
C PRO A 70 -9.34 18.72 6.44
N ASP A 71 -9.07 18.76 5.14
CA ASP A 71 -9.94 18.28 4.07
C ASP A 71 -9.11 17.83 2.85
N PRO A 72 -9.03 16.52 2.55
CA PRO A 72 -8.34 16.00 1.37
C PRO A 72 -8.89 16.54 0.03
N ALA A 73 -10.09 17.14 0.02
CA ALA A 73 -10.67 17.76 -1.17
C ALA A 73 -10.22 19.22 -1.39
N ALA A 74 -9.56 19.85 -0.40
CA ALA A 74 -9.06 21.22 -0.48
C ALA A 74 -7.60 21.32 -0.96
N GLU A 75 -6.88 20.19 -1.03
CA GLU A 75 -5.49 20.13 -1.49
C GLU A 75 -5.40 20.12 -3.02
N GLU A 76 -4.43 20.87 -3.57
CA GLU A 76 -4.16 20.92 -5.01
C GLU A 76 -3.45 19.65 -5.54
N GLY A 77 -3.03 18.75 -4.65
CA GLY A 77 -2.20 17.58 -4.96
C GLY A 77 -2.70 16.24 -4.40
N PRO A 78 -2.09 15.11 -4.80
CA PRO A 78 -2.48 13.79 -4.30
C PRO A 78 -2.14 13.62 -2.82
N VAL A 79 -3.06 13.03 -2.06
CA VAL A 79 -2.90 12.71 -0.64
C VAL A 79 -2.76 11.19 -0.47
N VAL A 80 -1.78 10.75 0.31
CA VAL A 80 -1.58 9.34 0.68
C VAL A 80 -1.54 9.20 2.20
N THR A 81 -2.49 8.48 2.77
CA THR A 81 -2.49 8.12 4.19
C THR A 81 -1.61 6.88 4.42
N VAL A 82 -0.72 6.96 5.40
CA VAL A 82 0.26 5.92 5.77
C VAL A 82 0.24 5.70 7.29
N LEU A 83 0.76 4.57 7.76
CA LEU A 83 1.11 4.40 9.18
C LEU A 83 2.53 4.92 9.43
N GLY A 84 2.80 5.49 10.61
CA GLY A 84 4.13 6.02 10.96
C GLY A 84 5.25 4.98 11.01
N CYS A 85 4.88 3.70 11.02
CA CYS A 85 5.81 2.57 10.92
C CYS A 85 6.11 2.14 9.47
N GLU A 86 5.65 2.86 8.45
CA GLU A 86 5.87 2.51 7.05
C GLU A 86 7.07 3.24 6.44
N ILE A 87 7.84 2.51 5.65
CA ILE A 87 8.78 3.03 4.65
C ILE A 87 8.17 2.80 3.26
N LEU A 88 8.03 3.88 2.49
CA LEU A 88 7.57 3.89 1.10
C LEU A 88 8.69 4.33 0.16
N THR A 89 8.89 3.57 -0.91
CA THR A 89 9.77 3.99 -2.03
C THR A 89 9.04 4.98 -2.93
N PRO A 90 9.73 5.93 -3.59
CA PRO A 90 9.10 6.82 -4.57
C PRO A 90 8.26 6.09 -5.63
N ARG A 91 8.75 4.94 -6.11
CA ARG A 91 8.04 4.11 -7.10
C ARG A 91 6.70 3.55 -6.58
N ALA A 92 6.57 3.34 -5.27
CA ALA A 92 5.31 2.91 -4.65
C ALA A 92 4.23 4.00 -4.70
N LEU A 93 4.62 5.27 -4.77
CA LEU A 93 3.72 6.41 -4.82
C LEU A 93 3.23 6.73 -6.24
N LEU A 94 3.73 6.05 -7.28
CA LEU A 94 3.38 6.38 -8.66
C LEU A 94 1.88 6.35 -8.97
N PRO A 95 1.07 5.40 -8.47
CA PRO A 95 -0.37 5.46 -8.69
C PRO A 95 -0.97 6.76 -8.18
N ALA A 96 -0.58 7.22 -6.98
CA ALA A 96 -1.06 8.48 -6.43
C ALA A 96 -0.59 9.70 -7.24
N ILE A 97 0.62 9.64 -7.75
CA ILE A 97 1.22 10.71 -8.54
C ILE A 97 0.58 10.84 -9.92
N VAL A 98 0.41 9.72 -10.63
CA VAL A 98 0.05 9.67 -12.05
C VAL A 98 -1.46 9.63 -12.26
N LEU A 99 -2.19 8.88 -11.41
CA LEU A 99 -3.61 8.66 -11.64
C LEU A 99 -4.44 9.84 -11.14
N ARG A 100 -5.39 10.26 -11.97
CA ARG A 100 -6.34 11.33 -11.69
C ARG A 100 -7.75 10.86 -12.03
N HIS A 101 -8.76 11.43 -11.36
CA HIS A 101 -10.14 11.22 -11.76
C HIS A 101 -10.42 11.82 -13.14
N HIS A 102 -11.53 11.42 -13.77
CA HIS A 102 -11.90 11.91 -15.09
C HIS A 102 -11.98 13.44 -15.19
N ASP A 103 -12.39 14.11 -14.11
CA ASP A 103 -12.46 15.58 -13.99
C ASP A 103 -11.08 16.25 -13.78
N GLY A 104 -10.01 15.47 -13.68
CA GLY A 104 -8.65 15.94 -13.46
C GLY A 104 -8.26 16.09 -11.99
N SER A 105 -9.19 15.90 -11.05
CA SER A 105 -8.92 16.01 -9.62
C SER A 105 -7.97 14.91 -9.13
N PRO A 106 -7.11 15.20 -8.13
CA PRO A 106 -6.30 14.20 -7.48
C PRO A 106 -7.18 13.20 -6.72
N ALA A 107 -6.75 11.94 -6.69
CA ALA A 107 -7.36 10.93 -5.84
C ALA A 107 -6.69 10.91 -4.46
N VAL A 108 -7.48 10.52 -3.46
CA VAL A 108 -6.99 10.26 -2.09
C VAL A 108 -6.70 8.77 -1.97
N TRP A 109 -5.53 8.46 -1.41
CA TRP A 109 -5.04 7.10 -1.29
C TRP A 109 -4.76 6.75 0.16
N ARG A 110 -4.77 5.46 0.47
CA ARG A 110 -4.24 4.89 1.70
C ARG A 110 -3.41 3.66 1.39
N THR A 111 -2.36 3.39 2.16
CA THR A 111 -1.58 2.16 1.99
C THR A 111 -2.40 0.93 2.34
N ARG A 112 -1.98 -0.23 1.84
CA ARG A 112 -2.53 -1.52 2.28
C ARG A 112 -2.42 -1.70 3.78
N ALA A 113 -1.36 -1.21 4.43
CA ALA A 113 -1.21 -1.35 5.87
C ALA A 113 -2.23 -0.52 6.65
N VAL A 114 -2.57 0.68 6.18
CA VAL A 114 -3.67 1.48 6.75
C VAL A 114 -5.01 0.76 6.56
N ALA A 115 -5.30 0.30 5.34
CA ALA A 115 -6.54 -0.42 5.06
C ALA A 115 -6.64 -1.72 5.89
N TRP A 116 -5.55 -2.45 6.02
CA TRP A 116 -5.41 -3.63 6.87
C TRP A 116 -5.66 -3.32 8.34
N ALA A 117 -5.03 -2.27 8.87
CA ALA A 117 -5.19 -1.85 10.26
C ALA A 117 -6.62 -1.39 10.59
N GLN A 118 -7.31 -0.76 9.63
CA GLN A 118 -8.71 -0.36 9.78
C GLN A 118 -9.69 -1.53 9.73
N SER A 119 -9.35 -2.57 8.96
CA SER A 119 -10.21 -3.75 8.78
C SER A 119 -9.96 -4.82 9.84
N ALA A 120 -8.74 -4.91 10.37
CA ALA A 120 -8.35 -5.77 11.49
C ALA A 120 -8.84 -5.18 12.82
N ASN A 121 -10.15 -5.17 13.04
CA ASN A 121 -10.77 -4.72 14.28
C ASN A 121 -10.27 -5.59 15.46
N PRO A 122 -9.79 -5.04 16.59
CA PRO A 122 -9.13 -5.81 17.66
C PRO A 122 -9.96 -6.92 18.34
N GLY A 123 -11.27 -7.00 18.06
CA GLY A 123 -12.25 -7.83 18.78
C GLY A 123 -12.84 -9.04 18.04
N VAL A 124 -12.31 -9.46 16.88
CA VAL A 124 -12.86 -10.61 16.10
C VAL A 124 -11.85 -11.76 15.99
N ASP A 125 -12.34 -13.01 15.99
CA ASP A 125 -11.55 -14.26 16.05
C ASP A 125 -10.61 -14.45 14.83
N ARG A 126 -9.31 -14.26 15.08
CA ARG A 126 -8.35 -13.72 14.10
C ARG A 126 -7.89 -14.62 12.95
N HIS A 127 -8.28 -15.89 12.85
CA HIS A 127 -7.69 -16.80 11.83
C HIS A 127 -8.54 -16.93 10.56
N SER A 128 -9.84 -17.19 10.68
CA SER A 128 -10.77 -17.18 9.53
C SER A 128 -10.96 -15.77 8.98
N ASP A 129 -10.84 -14.76 9.83
CA ASP A 129 -11.05 -13.37 9.46
C ASP A 129 -9.90 -12.82 8.62
N VAL A 130 -8.66 -13.18 8.92
CA VAL A 130 -7.48 -12.74 8.16
C VAL A 130 -7.56 -13.14 6.69
N GLU A 131 -8.05 -14.35 6.41
CA GLU A 131 -8.19 -14.83 5.04
C GLU A 131 -9.28 -14.08 4.27
N GLN A 132 -10.40 -13.79 4.93
CA GLN A 132 -11.49 -13.00 4.36
C GLN A 132 -11.07 -11.54 4.14
N LEU A 133 -10.35 -10.95 5.09
CA LEU A 133 -9.79 -9.59 5.00
C LEU A 133 -8.83 -9.44 3.80
N ILE A 134 -8.06 -10.48 3.46
CA ILE A 134 -7.21 -10.50 2.26
C ILE A 134 -8.04 -10.42 0.98
N VAL A 135 -9.17 -11.12 0.93
CA VAL A 135 -10.08 -11.09 -0.23
C VAL A 135 -10.73 -9.72 -0.34
N GLU A 136 -11.26 -9.19 0.77
CA GLU A 136 -11.89 -7.87 0.83
C GLU A 136 -10.92 -6.76 0.42
N LEU A 137 -9.70 -6.77 0.95
CA LEU A 137 -8.69 -5.78 0.56
C LEU A 137 -8.32 -5.89 -0.93
N ALA A 138 -8.25 -7.10 -1.47
CA ALA A 138 -8.02 -7.28 -2.90
C ALA A 138 -9.19 -6.79 -3.76
N ASP A 139 -10.42 -6.78 -3.23
CA ASP A 139 -11.58 -6.28 -3.95
C ASP A 139 -11.65 -4.74 -3.86
N GLU A 140 -11.22 -4.13 -2.74
CA GLU A 140 -11.06 -2.68 -2.61
C GLU A 140 -9.99 -2.11 -3.55
N GLU A 141 -8.89 -2.81 -3.77
CA GLU A 141 -7.86 -2.39 -4.75
C GLU A 141 -8.38 -2.38 -6.20
N ALA A 142 -9.45 -3.14 -6.49
CA ALA A 142 -9.95 -3.31 -7.85
C ALA A 142 -10.47 -2.02 -8.48
N GLU A 143 -10.81 -1.01 -7.66
CA GLU A 143 -11.25 0.30 -8.14
C GLU A 143 -10.21 0.99 -9.05
N SER A 144 -8.92 0.62 -8.93
CA SER A 144 -7.83 1.15 -9.75
C SER A 144 -7.49 0.30 -10.99
N ASP A 145 -8.12 -0.86 -11.20
CA ASP A 145 -7.70 -1.85 -12.21
C ASP A 145 -7.72 -1.30 -13.64
N ALA A 146 -8.79 -0.60 -14.01
CA ALA A 146 -8.92 -0.02 -15.36
C ALA A 146 -7.87 1.06 -15.64
N SER A 147 -7.32 1.69 -14.60
CA SER A 147 -6.37 2.81 -14.69
C SER A 147 -4.90 2.34 -14.75
N LEU A 148 -4.63 1.10 -14.34
CA LEU A 148 -3.31 0.48 -14.33
C LEU A 148 -2.97 -0.27 -15.63
N VAL A 149 -3.87 -0.26 -16.62
CA VAL A 149 -3.63 -0.92 -17.92
C VAL A 149 -2.53 -0.20 -18.71
N PRO A 150 -1.47 -0.91 -19.15
CA PRO A 150 -0.42 -0.33 -19.99
C PRO A 150 -0.98 0.29 -21.27
N GLY A 151 -0.60 1.54 -21.56
CA GLY A 151 -1.07 2.27 -22.75
C GLY A 151 -2.51 2.81 -22.66
N GLY A 152 -3.19 2.62 -21.53
CA GLY A 152 -4.48 3.24 -21.24
C GLY A 152 -4.33 4.71 -20.82
N GLY A 153 -5.42 5.48 -20.84
CA GLY A 153 -5.41 6.91 -20.51
C GLY A 153 -5.14 7.25 -19.03
N HIS A 154 -4.79 6.28 -18.18
CA HIS A 154 -4.46 6.44 -16.76
C HIS A 154 -5.46 7.30 -15.97
N ARG A 155 -6.75 7.13 -16.25
CA ARG A 155 -7.84 7.83 -15.54
C ARG A 155 -8.57 6.90 -14.61
N LEU A 156 -8.78 7.36 -13.39
CA LEU A 156 -9.67 6.74 -12.41
C LEU A 156 -11.13 7.03 -12.77
N PRO A 157 -12.07 6.13 -12.41
CA PRO A 157 -13.50 6.38 -12.58
C PRO A 157 -13.92 7.71 -11.92
N PRO A 158 -15.07 8.28 -12.31
CA PRO A 158 -15.58 9.48 -11.65
C PRO A 158 -15.66 9.26 -10.14
N ARG A 159 -15.39 10.31 -9.35
CA ARG A 159 -15.47 10.22 -7.89
C ARG A 159 -16.93 9.98 -7.48
N THR A 160 -17.27 8.73 -7.20
CA THR A 160 -18.61 8.30 -6.76
C THR A 160 -18.71 8.18 -5.24
N SER A 161 -17.58 8.15 -4.53
CA SER A 161 -17.48 8.00 -3.08
C SER A 161 -16.35 8.89 -2.53
N PRO A 162 -16.47 9.41 -1.29
CA PRO A 162 -15.36 10.08 -0.61
C PRO A 162 -14.29 9.11 -0.10
N ARG A 163 -14.47 7.79 -0.25
CA ARG A 163 -13.54 6.77 0.26
C ARG A 163 -12.19 6.85 -0.46
N ALA A 164 -11.11 6.78 0.32
CA ALA A 164 -9.75 6.70 -0.21
C ALA A 164 -9.48 5.34 -0.92
N LEU A 165 -8.82 5.39 -2.07
CA LEU A 165 -8.37 4.23 -2.82
C LEU A 165 -7.24 3.51 -2.09
N VAL A 166 -7.14 2.20 -2.27
CA VAL A 166 -6.02 1.42 -1.72
C VAL A 166 -4.85 1.45 -2.69
N LEU A 167 -3.69 1.92 -2.22
CA LEU A 167 -2.46 1.98 -3.00
C LEU A 167 -1.92 0.55 -3.20
N PRO A 168 -1.75 0.06 -4.45
CA PRO A 168 -1.26 -1.30 -4.71
C PRO A 168 0.26 -1.36 -4.54
N ALA A 169 0.73 -1.21 -3.30
CA ALA A 169 2.13 -1.18 -2.98
C ALA A 169 2.46 -1.92 -1.67
N SER A 170 3.57 -2.64 -1.70
CA SER A 170 4.17 -3.24 -0.51
C SER A 170 4.94 -2.18 0.27
N THR A 171 4.89 -2.27 1.60
CA THR A 171 5.59 -1.33 2.49
C THR A 171 6.63 -2.06 3.35
N ARG A 172 7.55 -1.31 3.93
CA ARG A 172 8.61 -1.85 4.81
C ARG A 172 8.42 -1.26 6.21
N LEU A 173 8.91 -1.96 7.23
CA LEU A 173 8.92 -1.44 8.59
C LEU A 173 9.91 -0.28 8.73
N ASN A 174 9.50 0.83 9.34
CA ASN A 174 10.39 1.91 9.73
C ASN A 174 11.12 1.52 11.03
N PRO A 175 12.46 1.32 11.02
CA PRO A 175 13.20 0.93 12.23
C PRO A 175 13.05 1.92 13.38
N ALA A 176 12.89 3.22 13.08
CA ALA A 176 12.68 4.26 14.07
C ALA A 176 11.36 4.08 14.84
N ALA A 177 10.34 3.48 14.21
CA ALA A 177 9.04 3.24 14.83
C ALA A 177 9.03 2.10 15.86
N VAL A 178 10.07 1.26 15.87
CA VAL A 178 10.18 0.08 16.75
C VAL A 178 11.46 0.11 17.59
N GLY A 179 12.18 1.24 17.61
CA GLY A 179 13.42 1.38 18.38
C GLY A 179 14.55 0.43 17.96
N LEU A 180 14.52 -0.07 16.72
CA LEU A 180 15.55 -0.98 16.19
C LEU A 180 16.75 -0.17 15.66
N ARG A 181 17.99 -0.59 16.01
CA ARG A 181 19.22 0.02 15.48
C ARG A 181 19.36 -0.30 13.99
N GLU A 182 19.54 0.74 13.17
CA GLU A 182 19.68 0.66 11.71
C GLU A 182 20.87 -0.21 11.31
N SER A 183 20.60 -1.28 10.56
CA SER A 183 21.67 -1.99 9.83
C SER A 183 21.18 -2.61 8.52
N VAL A 184 19.87 -2.88 8.37
CA VAL A 184 19.27 -3.34 7.11
C VAL A 184 17.81 -2.84 7.02
N PRO A 185 17.39 -2.22 5.90
CA PRO A 185 15.98 -1.92 5.66
C PRO A 185 15.17 -3.23 5.69
N PRO A 186 14.10 -3.31 6.49
CA PRO A 186 13.36 -4.55 6.63
C PRO A 186 12.71 -4.96 5.30
N ALA A 187 12.48 -6.25 5.16
CA ALA A 187 11.92 -6.82 3.95
C ALA A 187 10.53 -6.23 3.66
N ALA A 188 10.23 -5.97 2.38
CA ALA A 188 8.92 -5.49 1.97
C ALA A 188 7.84 -6.53 2.31
N ARG A 189 6.70 -6.04 2.81
CA ARG A 189 5.51 -6.80 3.17
C ARG A 189 4.33 -6.26 2.37
N PHE A 190 3.52 -7.15 1.81
CA PHE A 190 2.45 -6.72 0.92
C PHE A 190 1.22 -6.22 1.68
N LEU A 191 0.93 -6.72 2.89
CA LEU A 191 -0.24 -6.31 3.68
C LEU A 191 0.10 -5.26 4.74
N SER A 192 1.03 -5.59 5.63
CA SER A 192 1.43 -4.73 6.74
C SER A 192 2.86 -5.05 7.16
N PRO A 193 3.67 -4.06 7.57
CA PRO A 193 5.00 -4.29 8.12
C PRO A 193 5.04 -5.23 9.32
N HIS A 194 3.94 -5.32 10.07
CA HIS A 194 3.82 -6.14 11.28
C HIS A 194 3.19 -7.52 11.04
N LEU A 195 2.81 -7.85 9.80
CA LEU A 195 2.27 -9.17 9.52
C LEU A 195 3.41 -10.21 9.51
N ASP A 196 3.47 -11.04 10.55
CA ASP A 196 4.53 -12.01 10.77
C ASP A 196 3.99 -13.42 11.11
N GLY A 197 4.91 -14.35 11.40
CA GLY A 197 4.60 -15.75 11.67
C GLY A 197 4.51 -16.65 10.42
N PRO A 198 4.30 -17.97 10.62
CA PRO A 198 4.37 -18.96 9.53
C PRO A 198 3.32 -18.73 8.43
N GLN A 199 2.09 -18.37 8.79
CA GLN A 199 1.01 -18.11 7.84
C GLN A 199 1.33 -16.88 6.96
N ALA A 200 1.81 -15.80 7.57
CA ALA A 200 2.24 -14.61 6.85
C ALA A 200 3.36 -14.93 5.85
N GLN A 201 4.31 -15.78 6.22
CA GLN A 201 5.38 -16.22 5.31
C GLN A 201 4.83 -16.96 4.08
N LEU A 202 3.76 -17.75 4.23
CA LEU A 202 3.09 -18.42 3.10
C LEU A 202 2.44 -17.40 2.16
N TYR A 203 1.70 -16.43 2.70
CA TYR A 203 1.09 -15.36 1.91
C TYR A 203 2.15 -14.54 1.17
N GLU A 204 3.21 -14.15 1.87
CA GLU A 204 4.33 -13.40 1.30
C GLU A 204 5.08 -14.17 0.21
N LYS A 205 5.29 -15.49 0.41
CA LYS A 205 5.90 -16.36 -0.61
C LYS A 205 5.04 -16.43 -1.87
N ALA A 206 3.72 -16.61 -1.71
CA ALA A 206 2.78 -16.62 -2.83
C ALA A 206 2.74 -15.27 -3.55
N TYR A 207 2.67 -14.17 -2.78
CA TYR A 207 2.68 -12.81 -3.28
C TYR A 207 3.91 -12.51 -4.13
N ARG A 208 5.10 -12.68 -3.55
CA ARG A 208 6.39 -12.41 -4.22
C ARG A 208 6.57 -13.28 -5.46
N GLY A 209 6.20 -14.56 -5.38
CA GLY A 209 6.23 -15.45 -6.53
C GLY A 209 5.34 -14.96 -7.67
N SER A 210 4.13 -14.46 -7.37
CA SER A 210 3.23 -13.88 -8.37
C SER A 210 3.74 -12.56 -8.92
N LEU A 211 4.27 -11.69 -8.06
CA LEU A 211 4.81 -10.39 -8.44
C LEU A 211 5.97 -10.55 -9.42
N LEU A 212 6.97 -11.38 -9.08
CA LEU A 212 8.13 -11.63 -9.93
C LEU A 212 7.75 -12.24 -11.29
N ARG A 213 6.82 -13.20 -11.31
CA ARG A 213 6.30 -13.76 -12.58
C ARG A 213 5.61 -12.71 -13.43
N THR A 214 4.83 -11.82 -12.80
CA THR A 214 4.12 -10.77 -13.53
C THR A 214 5.09 -9.75 -14.10
N VAL A 215 6.06 -9.28 -13.31
CA VAL A 215 7.10 -8.37 -13.79
C VAL A 215 7.90 -8.99 -14.93
N ALA A 216 8.33 -10.25 -14.79
CA ALA A 216 9.07 -10.95 -15.84
C ALA A 216 8.29 -11.11 -17.16
N ALA A 217 6.96 -11.14 -17.13
CA ALA A 217 6.13 -11.20 -18.33
C ALA A 217 6.04 -9.86 -19.09
N HIS A 218 6.52 -8.76 -18.51
CA HIS A 218 6.51 -7.42 -19.09
C HIS A 218 7.90 -6.92 -19.49
N LEU A 219 8.94 -7.74 -19.30
CA LEU A 219 10.32 -7.53 -19.76
C LEU A 219 10.54 -8.27 -21.08
#